data_AF-A0A3G9FX79-F1
#
_entry.id   AF-A0A3G9FX79-F1
#
_cell.length_a   1.000
_cell.length_b   1.000
_cell.length_c   1.000
_cell.angle_alpha   90.00
_cell.angle_beta   90.00
_cell.angle_gamma   90.00
#
_symmetry.space_group_name_H-M   'P 1'
#
loop_
_entity.id
_entity.type
_entity.pdbx_description
1 polymer ?
#
loop_
_entity_poly.entity_id
_entity_poly.type
_entity_poly.pdbx_seq_one_letter_code
_entity_poly.pdbx_strand_id
1 'polypeptide(L)' 'MALEPEFWAVLETMAKERRISLAALIAELDTKRGESLLASFCRLSALAYVQQKASNSKKRKPEAV' A
#
# COMPACT_ATOMS: atom_id res chain seq x y z
N MET A 1 -13.29 7.45 9.09
CA MET A 1 -12.81 7.63 7.70
C MET A 1 -13.47 6.57 6.83
N ALA A 2 -14.06 6.94 5.70
CA ALA A 2 -14.71 6.02 4.79
C ALA A 2 -13.68 5.42 3.81
N LEU A 3 -12.98 4.37 4.24
CA LEU A 3 -12.22 3.48 3.35
C LEU A 3 -12.97 2.15 3.26
N GLU A 4 -13.00 1.55 2.08
CA GLU A 4 -13.57 0.21 1.92
C GLU A 4 -12.66 -0.84 2.59
N PRO A 5 -13.22 -1.93 3.14
CA PRO A 5 -12.47 -2.99 3.84
C PRO A 5 -11.31 -3.58 3.01
N GLU A 6 -11.48 -3.66 1.70
CA GLU A 6 -10.50 -4.19 0.76
C GLU A 6 -9.21 -3.34 0.76
N PHE A 7 -9.36 -2.02 0.84
CA PHE A 7 -8.20 -1.12 0.94
C PHE A 7 -7.49 -1.25 2.29
N TRP A 8 -8.23 -1.47 3.38
CA TRP A 8 -7.64 -1.75 4.69
C TRP A 8 -6.77 -3.01 4.66
N ALA A 9 -7.25 -4.09 4.05
CA ALA A 9 -6.48 -5.32 3.92
C ALA A 9 -5.16 -5.14 3.16
N VAL A 10 -5.15 -4.31 2.11
CA VAL A 10 -3.93 -3.96 1.37
C VAL A 10 -2.97 -3.15 2.24
N LEU A 11 -3.46 -2.13 2.96
CA LEU A 11 -2.65 -1.32 3.87
C LEU A 11 -2.08 -2.15 5.02
N GLU A 12 -2.85 -3.09 5.57
CA GLU A 12 -2.35 -4.05 6.56
C GLU A 12 -1.23 -4.92 5.99
N THR A 13 -1.37 -5.38 4.75
CA THR A 13 -0.33 -6.16 4.07
C THR A 13 0.94 -5.32 3.89
N MET A 14 0.80 -4.06 3.48
CA MET A 14 1.92 -3.11 3.39
C MET A 14 2.61 -2.91 4.74
N ALA A 15 1.83 -2.72 5.81
CA ALA A 15 2.34 -2.53 7.16
C ALA A 15 3.11 -3.78 7.64
N LYS A 16 2.54 -4.97 7.42
CA LYS A 16 3.18 -6.26 7.73
C LYS A 16 4.49 -6.45 6.98
N GLU A 17 4.52 -6.15 5.68
CA GLU A 17 5.73 -6.29 4.85
C GLU A 17 6.84 -5.29 5.27
N ARG A 18 6.44 -4.09 5.73
CA ARG A 18 7.34 -3.08 6.31
C ARG A 18 7.68 -3.31 7.79
N ARG A 19 7.07 -4.33 8.43
CA ARG A 19 7.20 -4.64 9.87
C ARG A 19 6.86 -3.45 10.79
N ILE A 20 5.84 -2.68 10.42
CA ILE A 20 5.32 -1.57 11.23
C ILE A 20 3.85 -1.80 11.56
N SER A 21 3.33 -1.08 12.55
CA SER A 21 1.90 -1.13 12.86
C SER A 21 1.08 -0.40 11.79
N LEU A 22 -0.19 -0.79 11.61
CA LEU A 22 -1.10 -0.11 10.69
C LEU A 22 -1.22 1.38 11.06
N ALA A 23 -1.28 1.71 12.36
CA ALA A 23 -1.32 3.09 12.84
C ALA A 23 -0.05 3.88 12.46
N ALA A 24 1.14 3.26 12.55
CA ALA A 24 2.39 3.90 12.12
C ALA A 24 2.43 4.13 10.61
N LEU A 25 1.93 3.17 9.81
CA LEU A 25 1.79 3.34 8.36
C LEU A 25 0.84 4.50 8.04
N ILE A 26 -0.31 4.58 8.71
CA ILE A 26 -1.26 5.69 8.53
C ILE A 26 -0.60 7.01 8.92
N ALA A 27 0.14 7.08 10.04
CA ALA A 27 0.84 8.29 10.46
C ALA A 27 1.92 8.74 9.46
N GLU A 28 2.65 7.81 8.85
CA GLU A 28 3.57 8.12 7.76
C GLU A 28 2.83 8.67 6.53
N LEU A 29 1.71 8.05 6.15
CA LEU A 29 0.88 8.50 5.04
C LEU A 29 0.26 9.88 5.34
N ASP A 30 -0.15 10.11 6.59
CA ASP A 30 -0.65 11.38 7.13
C ASP A 30 0.38 12.49 6.99
N THR A 31 1.64 12.19 7.33
CA THR A 31 2.76 13.12 7.22
C THR A 31 3.14 13.40 5.76
N LYS A 32 3.02 12.40 4.86
CA LYS A 32 3.39 12.53 3.44
C LYS A 32 2.30 13.12 2.55
N ARG A 33 1.03 13.10 2.95
CA ARG A 33 -0.08 13.55 2.09
C ARG A 33 -0.10 15.06 1.82
N GLY A 34 0.58 15.86 2.64
CA GLY A 34 0.50 17.32 2.61
C GLY A 34 -0.95 17.80 2.76
N GLU A 35 -1.46 18.50 1.75
CA GLU A 35 -2.83 19.03 1.71
C GLU A 35 -3.89 18.02 1.21
N SER A 36 -3.50 16.80 0.82
CA SER A 36 -4.44 15.80 0.29
C SER A 36 -5.25 15.11 1.39
N LEU A 37 -6.46 14.65 1.07
CA LEU A 37 -7.30 13.89 2.01
C LEU A 37 -6.68 12.51 2.29
N LEU A 38 -6.60 12.12 3.57
CA LEU A 38 -6.01 10.84 3.97
C LEU A 38 -6.65 9.64 3.27
N ALA A 39 -7.97 9.66 3.10
CA ALA A 39 -8.68 8.57 2.42
C ALA A 39 -8.27 8.42 0.95
N SER A 40 -8.09 9.52 0.23
CA SER A 40 -7.63 9.49 -1.17
C SER A 40 -6.18 9.03 -1.27
N PHE A 41 -5.32 9.53 -0.39
CA PHE A 41 -3.91 9.15 -0.35
C PHE A 41 -3.71 7.67 0.01
N CYS A 42 -4.51 7.14 0.94
CA CYS A 42 -4.57 5.71 1.28
C CYS A 42 -4.94 4.84 0.08
N ARG A 43 -5.97 5.23 -0.69
CA ARG A 43 -6.40 4.52 -1.91
C ARG A 43 -5.29 4.48 -2.96
N LEU A 44 -4.65 5.62 -3.23
CA LEU A 44 -3.55 5.72 -4.18
C LEU A 44 -2.33 4.90 -3.74
N SER A 45 -2.00 4.92 -2.45
CA SER A 45 -0.89 4.15 -1.89
C SER A 45 -1.12 2.64 -1.99
N ALA A 46 -2.33 2.18 -1.66
CA ALA A 46 -2.73 0.79 -1.82
C ALA A 46 -2.66 0.35 -3.30
N LEU A 47 -3.18 1.18 -4.22
CA LEU A 47 -3.12 0.91 -5.65
C LEU A 47 -1.67 0.82 -6.17
N ALA A 48 -0.81 1.77 -5.78
CA ALA A 48 0.59 1.78 -6.17
C ALA A 48 1.34 0.54 -5.66
N TYR A 49 1.04 0.08 -4.43
CA TYR A 49 1.64 -1.12 -3.86
C TYR A 49 1.26 -2.39 -4.63
N VAL A 50 -0.01 -2.58 -4.96
CA VAL A 50 -0.46 -3.74 -5.74
C VAL A 50 0.11 -3.70 -7.16
N GLN A 51 0.16 -2.53 -7.80
CA GLN A 51 0.78 -2.38 -9.11
C GLN A 51 2.28 -2.70 -9.08
N GLN A 52 3.03 -2.20 -8.09
CA GLN A 52 4.44 -2.57 -7.92
C GLN A 52 4.61 -4.08 -7.72
N LYS A 53 3.77 -4.74 -6.92
CA LYS A 53 3.83 -6.19 -6.74
C LYS A 53 3.52 -6.94 -8.04
N ALA A 54 2.53 -6.50 -8.81
CA ALA A 54 2.23 -7.08 -10.12
C ALA A 54 3.40 -6.90 -11.10
N SER A 55 4.01 -5.72 -11.16
CA SER A 55 5.20 -5.45 -11.97
C SER A 55 6.42 -6.26 -11.51
N ASN A 56 6.61 -6.43 -10.20
CA ASN A 56 7.69 -7.22 -9.63
C ASN A 56 7.49 -8.73 -9.85
N SER A 57 6.26 -9.22 -9.81
CA SER A 57 5.90 -10.60 -10.20
C SER A 57 6.19 -10.85 -11.68
N LYS A 58 6.00 -9.85 -12.55
CA LYS A 58 6.31 -9.95 -13.99
C LYS A 58 7.81 -10.06 -14.28
N LYS A 59 8.66 -9.53 -13.39
CA LYS A 59 10.13 -9.71 -13.43
C LYS A 59 10.63 -11.03 -12.83
N ARG A 60 9.82 -11.75 -12.04
CA ARG A 60 10.18 -13.05 -11.42
C ARG A 60 9.76 -14.26 -12.27
N LYS A 61 9.75 -14.15 -13.60
CA LYS A 61 9.75 -15.33 -14.47
C LYS A 61 11.22 -15.68 -14.72
N PRO A 62 11.86 -16.57 -13.93
CA PRO A 62 13.12 -17.13 -14.34
C PRO A 62 12.87 -17.95 -15.59
N GLU A 63 13.66 -17.63 -16.60
CA GLU A 63 14.14 -18.56 -17.62
C GLU A 63 14.18 -19.98 -17.03
N ALA A 64 13.28 -20.82 -17.53
CA ALA A 64 13.33 -22.25 -17.32
C ALA A 64 13.25 -22.88 -18.71
N VAL A 65 14.24 -23.72 -18.97
CA VAL A 65 14.49 -24.59 -20.12
C VAL A 65 15.31 -23.97 -21.24
#